data_AF-D8TTG0-F1
#
_entry.id   AF-D8TTG0-F1
#
_cell.length_a   1.000
_cell.length_b   1.000
_cell.length_c   1.000
_cell.angle_alpha   90.00
_cell.angle_beta   90.00
_cell.angle_gamma   90.00
#
_symmetry.space_group_name_H-M   'P 1'
#
loop_
_entity.id
_entity.type
_entity.pdbx_description
1 polymer ?
#
loop_
_entity_poly.entity_id
_entity_poly.type
_entity_poly.pdbx_seq_one_letter_code
_entity_poly.pdbx_strand_id
1 'polypeptide(L)'
;MKKAVRSDPCLSRMGLARTLRPTRCFPLVVRAEQTTQTTSQEVKVESGVSSSGASTPPVATPPVVLPSERGNLGLAVGAVAAAVLLFSLPRFGAPAPSLATLEQRSTPLDVALTNGRPTLVEFYANWCEVCRELVPDEFELEKRYQGKVNFVMLNIENSKWAPEAAEFGVRGIPHFVFFDKTGEPLAAAVGRVPRQVLEGNLEALASDAPLPFAGAQGRTSSPVAPAGAMAGPRQTMPRDHA
;
A
#
# COMPACT_ATOMS: atom_id res chain seq x y z
N MET A 1 55.69 6.50 -29.96
CA MET A 1 56.30 5.16 -30.11
C MET A 1 55.59 4.20 -29.16
N LYS A 2 54.98 3.16 -29.73
CA LYS A 2 54.19 2.12 -29.08
C LYS A 2 55.10 1.13 -28.33
N LYS A 3 54.73 0.70 -27.11
CA LYS A 3 55.13 -0.59 -26.53
C LYS A 3 53.89 -1.13 -25.80
N ALA A 4 53.10 -2.01 -26.43
CA ALA A 4 53.32 -3.43 -26.63
C ALA A 4 52.99 -4.24 -25.37
N VAL A 5 51.74 -4.70 -25.38
CA VAL A 5 51.19 -5.85 -24.65
C VAL A 5 52.08 -7.08 -24.89
N ARG A 6 52.36 -7.84 -23.83
CA ARG A 6 52.62 -9.28 -23.91
C ARG A 6 51.91 -10.00 -22.78
N SER A 7 51.06 -10.92 -23.21
CA SER A 7 50.41 -11.99 -22.49
C SER A 7 51.39 -13.15 -22.24
N ASP A 8 51.26 -13.80 -21.08
CA ASP A 8 51.75 -15.16 -20.87
C ASP A 8 50.56 -16.09 -20.50
N PRO A 9 50.52 -17.32 -21.04
CA PRO A 9 49.39 -18.24 -20.91
C PRO A 9 49.62 -19.39 -19.91
N CYS A 10 48.50 -20.00 -19.52
CA CYS A 10 48.33 -21.42 -19.17
C CYS A 10 49.07 -22.03 -17.97
N LEU A 11 48.25 -22.47 -17.01
CA LEU A 11 48.25 -23.73 -16.21
C LEU A 11 47.79 -23.36 -14.79
N SER A 12 46.93 -24.06 -14.06
CA SER A 12 46.25 -25.35 -14.18
C SER A 12 45.18 -25.30 -13.07
N ARG A 13 43.91 -25.63 -13.28
CA ARG A 13 43.37 -26.95 -12.92
C ARG A 13 41.92 -27.03 -13.36
N MET A 14 41.63 -28.03 -14.18
CA MET A 14 40.30 -28.63 -14.30
C MET A 14 39.98 -29.43 -13.03
N GLY A 15 38.74 -29.34 -12.57
CA GLY A 15 38.26 -30.04 -11.37
C GLY A 15 36.75 -30.03 -11.26
N LEU A 16 36.11 -30.66 -12.24
CA LEU A 16 34.82 -31.36 -12.23
C LEU A 16 33.53 -30.70 -11.70
N ALA A 17 32.54 -30.80 -12.60
CA ALA A 17 31.15 -31.17 -12.36
C ALA A 17 30.19 -30.13 -11.75
N ARG A 18 29.74 -29.25 -12.67
CA ARG A 18 28.37 -28.76 -12.72
C ARG A 18 27.37 -29.92 -12.62
N THR A 19 26.62 -30.00 -11.52
CA THR A 19 25.28 -30.63 -11.53
C THR A 19 24.24 -29.52 -11.51
N LEU A 20 23.92 -29.04 -12.71
CA LEU A 20 22.74 -28.22 -12.96
C LEU A 20 21.50 -29.10 -12.71
N ARG A 21 20.73 -28.81 -11.66
CA ARG A 21 19.38 -29.36 -11.48
C ARG A 21 18.41 -28.53 -12.35
N PRO A 22 17.67 -29.15 -13.28
CA PRO A 22 16.58 -28.49 -13.97
C PRO A 22 15.28 -28.71 -13.17
N THR A 23 14.90 -27.77 -12.33
CA THR A 23 13.54 -27.72 -11.77
C THR A 23 12.61 -27.05 -12.77
N ARG A 24 12.03 -27.92 -13.60
CA ARG A 24 10.74 -27.86 -14.30
C ARG A 24 9.98 -26.52 -14.24
N CYS A 25 9.93 -25.86 -15.39
CA CYS A 25 8.84 -24.97 -15.76
C CYS A 25 7.51 -25.75 -15.76
N PHE A 26 6.56 -25.33 -14.93
CA PHE A 26 5.17 -25.76 -15.01
C PHE A 26 4.37 -24.68 -15.75
N PRO A 27 3.48 -25.07 -16.69
CA PRO A 27 2.64 -24.11 -17.39
C PRO A 27 1.55 -23.57 -16.47
N LEU A 28 1.36 -22.26 -16.62
CA LEU A 28 0.23 -21.45 -16.21
C LEU A 28 -1.10 -22.12 -16.65
N VAL A 29 -1.97 -22.47 -15.71
CA VAL A 29 -3.38 -22.77 -15.97
C VAL A 29 -4.21 -21.83 -15.10
N VAL A 30 -4.76 -20.81 -15.75
CA VAL A 30 -5.82 -19.96 -15.24
C VAL A 30 -7.12 -20.76 -15.26
N ARG A 31 -7.75 -20.95 -14.11
CA ARG A 31 -9.13 -21.44 -14.03
C ARG A 31 -9.95 -20.49 -13.18
N ALA A 32 -10.71 -19.66 -13.86
CA ALA A 32 -11.86 -18.96 -13.31
C ALA A 32 -13.03 -19.94 -13.28
N GLU A 33 -13.68 -20.12 -12.13
CA GLU A 33 -15.06 -20.61 -12.08
C GLU A 33 -15.85 -19.78 -11.07
N GLN A 34 -16.72 -18.93 -11.63
CA GLN A 34 -17.93 -18.45 -10.98
C GLN A 34 -18.91 -19.63 -10.89
N THR A 35 -19.65 -19.74 -9.79
CA THR A 35 -20.90 -20.49 -9.78
C THR A 35 -21.88 -19.80 -8.86
N THR A 36 -22.59 -18.84 -9.44
CA THR A 36 -23.95 -18.46 -9.06
C THR A 36 -24.89 -19.58 -9.50
N GLN A 37 -25.57 -20.24 -8.57
CA GLN A 37 -26.71 -21.09 -8.88
C GLN A 37 -27.99 -20.34 -8.55
N THR A 38 -28.49 -19.62 -9.57
CA THR A 38 -29.92 -19.36 -9.75
C THR A 38 -30.44 -20.53 -10.57
N THR A 39 -31.23 -21.42 -9.97
CA THR A 39 -32.01 -22.40 -10.71
C THR A 39 -33.47 -22.00 -10.63
N SER A 40 -33.88 -21.26 -11.66
CA SER A 40 -35.25 -21.29 -12.16
C SER A 40 -35.47 -22.65 -12.81
N GLN A 41 -36.45 -23.42 -12.32
CA GLN A 41 -37.05 -24.49 -13.11
C GLN A 41 -38.47 -24.07 -13.48
N GLU A 42 -38.63 -23.96 -14.79
CA GLU A 42 -39.85 -23.86 -15.58
C GLU A 42 -40.59 -25.22 -15.58
N VAL A 43 -41.73 -25.28 -16.30
CA VAL A 43 -42.53 -26.45 -16.73
C VAL A 43 -43.73 -26.72 -15.80
N LYS A 44 -44.98 -26.89 -16.23
CA LYS A 44 -45.61 -27.12 -17.54
C LYS A 44 -47.07 -26.67 -17.46
N VAL A 45 -47.57 -26.05 -18.53
CA VAL A 45 -49.00 -25.96 -18.82
C VAL A 45 -49.44 -27.28 -19.45
N GLU A 46 -50.48 -27.92 -18.91
CA GLU A 46 -51.28 -28.87 -19.68
C GLU A 46 -52.76 -28.66 -19.38
N SER A 47 -53.45 -28.29 -20.46
CA SER A 47 -54.88 -28.11 -20.61
C SER A 47 -55.60 -29.47 -20.67
N GLY A 48 -56.67 -29.61 -19.89
CA GLY A 48 -57.59 -30.75 -19.97
C GLY A 48 -59.00 -30.29 -19.64
N VAL A 49 -59.81 -30.08 -20.67
CA VAL A 49 -61.25 -29.86 -20.57
C VAL A 49 -61.96 -31.20 -20.40
N SER A 50 -62.90 -31.31 -19.44
CA SER A 50 -64.12 -32.09 -19.63
C SER A 50 -65.17 -31.78 -18.56
N SER A 51 -66.35 -31.51 -19.08
CA SER A 51 -67.64 -31.24 -18.46
C SER A 51 -68.19 -32.39 -17.61
N SER A 52 -68.94 -32.08 -16.56
CA SER A 52 -70.36 -32.46 -16.38
C SER A 52 -70.82 -32.07 -14.98
N GLY A 53 -72.03 -31.50 -14.88
CA GLY A 53 -72.62 -31.08 -13.62
C GLY A 53 -73.25 -32.24 -12.82
N ALA A 54 -73.23 -32.12 -11.50
CA ALA A 54 -74.17 -32.77 -10.59
C ALA A 54 -74.16 -32.06 -9.24
N SER A 55 -75.33 -31.66 -8.77
CA SER A 55 -75.60 -31.04 -7.46
C SER A 55 -75.51 -32.05 -6.32
N THR A 56 -74.85 -31.74 -5.20
CA THR A 56 -75.05 -32.36 -3.86
C THR A 56 -74.36 -31.52 -2.74
N PRO A 57 -74.67 -31.69 -1.43
CA PRO A 57 -74.76 -30.62 -0.41
C PRO A 57 -73.43 -30.40 0.37
N PRO A 58 -73.33 -29.41 1.29
CA PRO A 58 -72.05 -29.04 1.90
C PRO A 58 -71.56 -30.10 2.89
N VAL A 59 -70.38 -30.66 2.63
CA VAL A 59 -69.65 -31.55 3.55
C VAL A 59 -68.50 -30.78 4.20
N ALA A 60 -68.36 -30.98 5.50
CA ALA A 60 -67.58 -30.20 6.46
C ALA A 60 -66.12 -29.92 6.05
N THR A 61 -65.68 -28.69 6.32
CA THR A 61 -64.29 -28.24 6.28
C THR A 61 -63.46 -29.01 7.32
N PRO A 62 -62.29 -29.58 6.97
CA PRO A 62 -61.38 -30.13 7.97
C PRO A 62 -60.82 -28.99 8.86
N PRO A 63 -60.43 -29.26 10.12
CA PRO A 63 -59.81 -28.24 10.95
C PRO A 63 -58.51 -27.77 10.32
N VAL A 64 -58.37 -26.45 10.18
CA VAL A 64 -57.11 -25.80 9.80
C VAL A 64 -56.10 -26.07 10.90
N VAL A 65 -55.14 -26.96 10.65
CA VAL A 65 -53.97 -27.15 11.52
C VAL A 65 -53.04 -25.96 11.28
N LEU A 66 -53.11 -24.96 12.16
CA LEU A 66 -52.14 -23.88 12.19
C LEU A 66 -50.79 -24.44 12.68
N PRO A 67 -49.69 -24.23 11.92
CA PRO A 67 -48.38 -24.72 12.33
C PRO A 67 -47.96 -24.06 13.65
N SER A 68 -47.38 -24.88 14.52
CA SER A 68 -46.93 -24.51 15.86
C SER A 68 -45.82 -23.45 15.82
N GLU A 69 -46.17 -22.23 16.24
CA GLU A 69 -45.30 -21.07 16.52
C GLU A 69 -44.34 -21.32 17.72
N ARG A 70 -43.61 -22.43 17.74
CA ARG A 70 -42.65 -22.75 18.82
C ARG A 70 -41.26 -23.18 18.34
N GLY A 71 -41.10 -23.52 17.05
CA GLY A 71 -39.80 -23.86 16.45
C GLY A 71 -39.08 -22.70 15.76
N ASN A 72 -39.82 -21.71 15.26
CA ASN A 72 -39.25 -20.65 14.42
C ASN A 72 -38.65 -19.48 15.21
N LEU A 73 -39.01 -19.31 16.49
CA LEU A 73 -38.50 -18.21 17.30
C LEU A 73 -37.01 -18.38 17.63
N GLY A 74 -36.56 -19.61 17.93
CA GLY A 74 -35.15 -19.91 18.17
C GLY A 74 -34.29 -19.69 16.93
N LEU A 75 -34.80 -20.10 15.76
CA LEU A 75 -34.13 -19.83 14.47
C LEU A 75 -34.05 -18.32 14.18
N ALA A 76 -35.14 -17.59 14.42
CA ALA A 76 -35.20 -16.15 14.18
C ALA A 76 -34.23 -15.39 15.11
N VAL A 77 -34.21 -15.71 16.40
CA VAL A 77 -33.28 -15.09 17.37
C VAL A 77 -31.83 -15.44 17.05
N GLY A 78 -31.55 -16.70 16.68
CA GLY A 78 -30.23 -17.13 16.26
C GLY A 78 -29.75 -16.40 15.00
N ALA A 79 -30.62 -16.23 14.00
CA ALA A 79 -30.31 -15.49 12.77
C ALA A 79 -30.05 -14.01 13.04
N VAL A 80 -30.84 -13.37 13.91
CA VAL A 80 -30.64 -11.97 14.29
C VAL A 80 -29.35 -11.80 15.10
N ALA A 81 -29.06 -12.67 16.06
CA ALA A 81 -27.82 -12.63 16.83
C ALA A 81 -26.58 -12.84 15.95
N ALA A 82 -26.63 -13.80 15.02
CA ALA A 82 -25.57 -14.03 14.06
C ALA A 82 -25.39 -12.83 13.10
N ALA A 83 -26.48 -12.22 12.63
CA ALA A 83 -26.43 -11.04 11.79
C ALA A 83 -25.84 -9.82 12.54
N VAL A 84 -26.24 -9.60 13.79
CA VAL A 84 -25.68 -8.56 14.64
C VAL A 84 -24.18 -8.82 14.87
N LEU A 85 -23.80 -10.05 15.21
CA LEU A 85 -22.39 -10.41 15.40
C LEU A 85 -21.57 -10.19 14.12
N LEU A 86 -22.04 -10.68 12.97
CA LEU A 86 -21.36 -10.50 11.68
C LEU A 86 -21.29 -9.04 11.23
N PHE A 87 -22.30 -8.23 11.54
CA PHE A 87 -22.31 -6.79 11.24
C PHE A 87 -21.44 -5.97 12.19
N SER A 88 -21.27 -6.44 13.42
CA SER A 88 -20.43 -5.79 14.44
C SER A 88 -18.95 -6.14 14.31
N LEU A 89 -18.61 -7.39 13.93
CA LEU A 89 -17.22 -7.85 13.79
C LEU A 89 -16.29 -6.94 12.95
N PRO A 90 -16.67 -6.45 11.75
CA PRO A 90 -15.80 -5.57 10.97
C PRO A 90 -15.68 -4.15 11.53
N ARG A 91 -16.56 -3.73 12.45
CA ARG A 91 -16.49 -2.41 13.10
C ARG A 91 -15.58 -2.36 14.32
N PHE A 92 -15.10 -3.50 14.80
CA PHE A 92 -14.09 -3.57 15.86
C PHE A 92 -12.64 -3.51 15.34
N GLY A 93 -12.45 -3.27 14.04
CA GLY A 93 -11.12 -3.00 13.48
C GLY A 93 -10.55 -1.68 14.01
N ALA A 94 -9.25 -1.66 14.28
CA ALA A 94 -8.55 -0.42 14.61
C ALA A 94 -8.75 0.60 13.48
N PRO A 95 -8.92 1.91 13.81
CA PRO A 95 -9.00 2.94 12.78
C PRO A 95 -7.77 2.88 11.87
N ALA A 96 -7.98 3.17 10.59
CA ALA A 96 -6.88 3.24 9.63
C ALA A 96 -5.82 4.24 10.11
N PRO A 97 -4.53 3.96 9.90
CA PRO A 97 -3.49 4.91 10.25
C PRO A 97 -3.67 6.22 9.46
N SER A 98 -3.30 7.33 10.08
CA SER A 98 -3.39 8.68 9.49
C SER A 98 -2.08 9.45 9.72
N LEU A 99 -1.85 10.50 8.93
CA LEU A 99 -0.71 11.40 9.14
C LEU A 99 -0.65 11.94 10.57
N ALA A 100 -1.79 12.37 11.13
CA ALA A 100 -1.87 12.85 12.50
C ALA A 100 -1.50 11.77 13.52
N THR A 101 -1.86 10.52 13.27
CA THR A 101 -1.50 9.38 14.14
C THR A 101 -0.01 9.08 14.09
N LEU A 102 0.62 9.15 12.91
CA LEU A 102 2.06 8.98 12.78
C LEU A 102 2.82 10.15 13.42
N GLU A 103 2.38 11.39 13.20
CA GLU A 103 2.98 12.59 13.81
C GLU A 103 2.94 12.50 15.33
N GLN A 104 1.80 12.12 15.91
CA GLN A 104 1.64 11.95 17.35
C GLN A 104 2.56 10.86 17.94
N ARG A 105 2.89 9.83 17.16
CA ARG A 105 3.77 8.73 17.57
C ARG A 105 5.25 9.02 17.28
N SER A 106 5.54 10.03 16.47
CA SER A 106 6.89 10.38 16.07
C SER A 106 7.75 10.82 17.26
N THR A 107 9.03 10.54 17.17
CA THR A 107 10.03 10.98 18.15
C THR A 107 10.35 12.46 17.92
N PRO A 108 10.46 13.30 18.97
CA PRO A 108 10.94 14.67 18.81
C PRO A 108 12.33 14.71 18.16
N LEU A 109 12.55 15.62 17.22
CA LEU A 109 13.78 15.69 16.41
C LEU A 109 15.04 15.80 17.28
N ASP A 110 15.04 16.66 18.29
CA ASP A 110 16.16 16.89 19.20
C ASP A 110 16.54 15.61 19.98
N VAL A 111 15.55 14.83 20.40
CA VAL A 111 15.76 13.56 21.07
C VAL A 111 16.24 12.49 20.08
N ALA A 112 15.68 12.47 18.87
CA ALA A 112 16.03 11.47 17.85
C ALA A 112 17.49 11.59 17.41
N LEU A 113 18.00 12.82 17.25
CA LEU A 113 19.38 13.08 16.81
C LEU A 113 20.43 12.89 17.91
N THR A 114 20.02 12.77 19.18
CA THR A 114 20.95 12.69 20.32
C THR A 114 20.88 11.38 21.11
N ASN A 115 19.85 10.55 20.89
CA ASN A 115 19.64 9.33 21.69
C ASN A 115 20.46 8.10 21.23
N GLY A 116 21.37 8.24 20.27
CA GLY A 116 22.26 7.17 19.81
C GLY A 116 21.60 6.12 18.91
N ARG A 117 20.37 6.34 18.45
CA ARG A 117 19.68 5.48 17.46
C ARG A 117 19.66 6.14 16.09
N PRO A 118 19.77 5.37 14.99
CA PRO A 118 19.60 5.92 13.65
C PRO A 118 18.18 6.46 13.49
N THR A 119 18.02 7.45 12.63
CA THR A 119 16.76 8.20 12.52
C THR A 119 16.31 8.34 11.08
N LEU A 120 15.03 8.10 10.82
CA LEU A 120 14.33 8.51 9.61
C LEU A 120 13.52 9.76 9.93
N VAL A 121 13.80 10.86 9.25
CA VAL A 121 13.00 12.10 9.29
C VAL A 121 12.19 12.20 8.01
N GLU A 122 10.88 12.37 8.13
CA GLU A 122 9.98 12.70 7.02
C GLU A 122 9.46 14.13 7.16
N PHE A 123 9.67 14.94 6.11
CA PHE A 123 8.95 16.20 5.93
C PHE A 123 7.69 15.97 5.10
N TYR A 124 6.54 16.39 5.62
CA TYR A 124 5.23 16.18 5.01
C TYR A 124 4.31 17.40 5.23
N ALA A 125 3.09 17.34 4.69
CA ALA A 125 2.02 18.30 4.96
C ALA A 125 0.64 17.61 4.93
N ASN A 126 -0.38 18.20 5.57
CA ASN A 126 -1.72 17.60 5.62
C ASN A 126 -2.43 17.61 4.24
N TRP A 127 -2.10 18.57 3.39
CA TRP A 127 -2.64 18.68 2.03
C TRP A 127 -1.92 17.76 1.01
N CYS A 128 -0.89 17.04 1.43
CA CYS A 128 -0.09 16.19 0.56
C CYS A 128 -0.74 14.81 0.35
N GLU A 129 -1.34 14.60 -0.83
CA GLU A 129 -1.93 13.30 -1.20
C GLU A 129 -0.93 12.16 -1.12
N VAL A 130 0.26 12.34 -1.73
CA VAL A 130 1.29 11.30 -1.78
C VAL A 130 1.75 10.89 -0.38
N CYS A 131 1.83 11.84 0.56
CA CYS A 131 2.16 11.57 1.95
C CYS A 131 1.07 10.69 2.60
N ARG A 132 -0.22 11.02 2.38
CA ARG A 132 -1.34 10.21 2.88
C ARG A 132 -1.35 8.78 2.33
N GLU A 133 -0.97 8.61 1.07
CA GLU A 133 -0.89 7.28 0.46
C GLU A 133 0.21 6.41 1.07
N LEU A 134 1.29 6.99 1.60
CA LEU A 134 2.41 6.26 2.22
C LEU A 134 2.15 5.87 3.68
N VAL A 135 1.17 6.50 4.34
CA VAL A 135 0.83 6.27 5.76
C VAL A 135 0.70 4.79 6.13
N PRO A 136 -0.01 3.92 5.38
CA PRO A 136 -0.14 2.51 5.76
C PRO A 136 1.19 1.75 5.73
N ASP A 137 2.07 2.08 4.78
CA ASP A 137 3.38 1.46 4.68
C ASP A 137 4.31 1.94 5.78
N GLU A 138 4.35 3.25 6.03
CA GLU A 138 5.17 3.83 7.09
C GLU A 138 4.73 3.36 8.49
N PHE A 139 3.43 3.29 8.74
CA PHE A 139 2.90 2.77 10.01
C PHE A 139 3.36 1.34 10.32
N GLU A 140 3.39 0.47 9.31
CA GLU A 140 3.85 -0.90 9.47
C GLU A 140 5.38 -0.98 9.59
N LEU A 141 6.12 -0.10 8.93
CA LEU A 141 7.57 0.02 9.09
C LEU A 141 7.95 0.54 10.47
N GLU A 142 7.29 1.59 10.96
CA GLU A 142 7.51 2.16 12.28
C GLU A 142 7.30 1.11 13.38
N LYS A 143 6.24 0.30 13.28
CA LYS A 143 6.02 -0.83 14.19
C LYS A 143 7.13 -1.87 14.11
N ARG A 144 7.55 -2.24 12.89
CA ARG A 144 8.57 -3.28 12.68
C ARG A 144 9.93 -2.87 13.22
N TYR A 145 10.29 -1.61 13.07
CA TYR A 145 11.58 -1.05 13.49
C TYR A 145 11.51 -0.32 14.83
N GLN A 146 10.40 -0.48 15.57
CA GLN A 146 10.21 0.13 16.88
C GLN A 146 11.40 -0.19 17.81
N GLY A 147 11.98 0.85 18.39
CA GLY A 147 13.14 0.74 19.29
C GLY A 147 14.49 0.51 18.59
N LYS A 148 14.51 0.28 17.27
CA LYS A 148 15.73 0.13 16.47
C LYS A 148 16.06 1.39 15.67
N VAL A 149 15.05 2.05 15.11
CA VAL A 149 15.16 3.28 14.33
C VAL A 149 14.16 4.29 14.89
N ASN A 150 14.57 5.55 15.06
CA ASN A 150 13.64 6.63 15.39
C ASN A 150 12.89 7.05 14.11
N PHE A 151 11.59 7.30 14.23
CA PHE A 151 10.78 7.90 13.17
C PHE A 151 10.38 9.29 13.62
N VAL A 152 10.67 10.30 12.80
CA VAL A 152 10.41 11.71 13.08
C VAL A 152 9.58 12.26 11.94
N MET A 153 8.45 12.90 12.25
CA MET A 153 7.63 13.57 11.25
C MET A 153 7.63 15.06 11.49
N LEU A 154 7.92 15.84 10.46
CA LEU A 154 8.01 17.29 10.50
C LEU A 154 7.03 17.88 9.50
N ASN A 155 5.95 18.46 10.02
CA ASN A 155 4.95 19.12 9.20
C ASN A 155 5.49 20.48 8.70
N ILE A 156 5.69 20.62 7.39
CA ILE A 156 6.21 21.87 6.79
C ILE A 156 5.24 23.06 6.89
N GLU A 157 3.98 22.82 7.25
CA GLU A 157 3.01 23.87 7.55
C GLU A 157 3.32 24.56 8.89
N ASN A 158 4.10 23.91 9.77
CA ASN A 158 4.57 24.48 11.01
C ASN A 158 5.87 25.25 10.78
N SER A 159 5.82 26.58 10.92
CA SER A 159 6.97 27.47 10.71
C SER A 159 8.17 27.19 11.62
N LYS A 160 7.97 26.46 12.74
CA LYS A 160 9.06 25.98 13.59
C LYS A 160 10.12 25.22 12.79
N TRP A 161 9.70 24.44 11.80
CA TRP A 161 10.57 23.53 11.03
C TRP A 161 11.17 24.16 9.77
N ALA A 162 10.98 25.47 9.56
CA ALA A 162 11.53 26.17 8.41
C ALA A 162 13.07 26.15 8.35
N PRO A 163 13.81 26.32 9.47
CA PRO A 163 15.27 26.21 9.47
C PRO A 163 15.74 24.81 9.03
N GLU A 164 15.16 23.76 9.60
CA GLU A 164 15.51 22.37 9.30
C GLU A 164 15.13 21.99 7.86
N ALA A 165 13.97 22.43 7.39
CA ALA A 165 13.56 22.23 6.00
C ALA A 165 14.55 22.90 5.02
N ALA A 166 15.07 24.08 5.36
CA ALA A 166 16.10 24.75 4.56
C ALA A 166 17.46 24.05 4.63
N GLU A 167 17.89 23.65 5.83
CA GLU A 167 19.16 22.96 6.08
C GLU A 167 19.25 21.63 5.32
N PHE A 168 18.18 20.84 5.34
CA PHE A 168 18.14 19.55 4.64
C PHE A 168 17.69 19.66 3.18
N GLY A 169 17.53 20.87 2.64
CA GLY A 169 17.24 21.09 1.22
C GLY A 169 15.87 20.57 0.77
N VAL A 170 14.85 20.68 1.63
CA VAL A 170 13.48 20.25 1.36
C VAL A 170 12.84 21.14 0.29
N ARG A 171 12.86 20.67 -0.95
CA ARG A 171 12.28 21.36 -2.13
C ARG A 171 10.96 20.77 -2.62
N GLY A 172 10.46 19.75 -1.93
CA GLY A 172 9.24 19.03 -2.26
C GLY A 172 8.99 17.93 -1.24
N ILE A 173 7.73 17.55 -1.08
CA ILE A 173 7.28 16.55 -0.10
C ILE A 173 6.58 15.35 -0.79
N PRO A 174 6.59 14.16 -0.19
CA PRO A 174 7.34 13.81 1.04
C PRO A 174 8.86 13.87 0.82
N HIS A 175 9.60 14.22 1.86
CA HIS A 175 11.06 14.28 1.85
C HIS A 175 11.61 13.49 3.02
N PHE A 176 12.36 12.45 2.72
CA PHE A 176 12.95 11.56 3.71
C PHE A 176 14.43 11.87 3.86
N VAL A 177 14.90 12.01 5.10
CA VAL A 177 16.33 12.17 5.43
C VAL A 177 16.70 11.05 6.40
N PHE A 178 17.78 10.34 6.08
CA PHE A 178 18.29 9.22 6.86
C PHE A 178 19.50 9.70 7.66
N PHE A 179 19.48 9.52 8.98
CA PHE A 179 20.57 9.88 9.88
C PHE A 179 21.16 8.63 10.52
N ASP A 180 22.47 8.65 10.72
CA ASP A 180 23.14 7.63 11.51
C ASP A 180 22.89 7.80 13.02
N LYS A 181 23.54 6.95 13.83
CA LYS A 181 23.42 6.97 15.30
C LYS A 181 24.05 8.21 15.95
N THR A 182 24.91 8.92 15.23
CA THR A 182 25.57 10.14 15.70
C THR A 182 24.79 11.40 15.36
N GLY A 183 23.69 11.27 14.60
CA GLY A 183 22.87 12.39 14.17
C GLY A 183 23.38 13.03 12.87
N GLU A 184 24.28 12.38 12.14
CA GLU A 184 24.79 12.88 10.86
C GLU A 184 23.93 12.38 9.69
N PRO A 185 23.59 13.26 8.72
CA PRO A 185 22.76 12.88 7.57
C PRO A 185 23.55 12.02 6.57
N LEU A 186 23.02 10.83 6.28
CA LEU A 186 23.61 9.85 5.35
C LEU A 186 23.09 10.01 3.91
N ALA A 187 21.80 10.25 3.76
CA ALA A 187 21.13 10.28 2.46
C ALA A 187 19.76 10.97 2.55
N ALA A 188 19.21 11.33 1.39
CA ALA A 188 17.83 11.80 1.28
C ALA A 188 17.10 11.14 0.10
N ALA A 189 15.79 10.99 0.23
CA ALA A 189 14.88 10.52 -0.80
C ALA A 189 13.68 11.46 -0.91
N VAL A 190 13.23 11.77 -2.13
CA VAL A 190 12.17 12.77 -2.37
C VAL A 190 11.05 12.19 -3.20
N GLY A 191 9.81 12.50 -2.81
CA GLY A 191 8.59 12.11 -3.51
C GLY A 191 8.15 10.69 -3.20
N ARG A 192 7.38 10.09 -4.12
CA ARG A 192 6.85 8.74 -3.94
C ARG A 192 7.98 7.69 -3.96
N VAL A 193 8.31 7.16 -2.79
CA VAL A 193 9.28 6.07 -2.62
C VAL A 193 8.53 4.74 -2.42
N PRO A 194 8.84 3.67 -3.16
CA PRO A 194 8.25 2.36 -2.92
C PRO A 194 8.61 1.81 -1.54
N ARG A 195 7.67 1.11 -0.89
CA ARG A 195 7.88 0.49 0.43
C ARG A 195 9.20 -0.27 0.55
N GLN A 196 9.55 -1.08 -0.45
CA GLN A 196 10.74 -1.94 -0.43
C GLN A 196 12.04 -1.13 -0.38
N VAL A 197 12.04 0.07 -0.98
CA VAL A 197 13.18 0.98 -0.96
C VAL A 197 13.35 1.56 0.44
N LEU A 198 12.26 2.05 1.03
CA LEU A 198 12.26 2.59 2.39
C LEU A 198 12.66 1.52 3.41
N GLU A 199 12.07 0.33 3.30
CA GLU A 199 12.37 -0.82 4.14
C GLU A 199 13.83 -1.28 4.04
N GLY A 200 14.40 -1.33 2.82
CA GLY A 200 15.79 -1.69 2.63
C GLY A 200 16.77 -0.69 3.25
N ASN A 201 16.47 0.60 3.18
CA ASN A 201 17.26 1.62 3.85
C ASN A 201 17.11 1.55 5.38
N LEU A 202 15.90 1.28 5.90
CA LEU A 202 15.66 1.11 7.33
C LEU A 202 16.38 -0.11 7.92
N GLU A 203 16.40 -1.23 7.20
CA GLU A 203 17.17 -2.42 7.61
C GLU A 203 18.67 -2.12 7.65
N ALA A 204 19.18 -1.40 6.64
CA ALA A 204 20.58 -0.97 6.60
C ALA A 204 20.90 -0.02 7.77
N LEU A 205 20.04 0.97 8.05
CA LEU A 205 20.18 1.84 9.23
C LEU A 205 20.23 1.05 10.53
N ALA A 206 19.29 0.12 10.73
CA ALA A 206 19.19 -0.67 11.95
C ALA A 206 20.43 -1.55 12.18
N SER A 207 21.11 -1.96 11.10
CA SER A 207 22.31 -2.80 11.11
C SER A 207 23.62 -2.01 10.96
N ASP A 208 23.58 -0.67 10.88
CA ASP A 208 24.75 0.20 10.64
C ASP A 208 25.48 -0.09 9.32
N ALA A 209 24.73 -0.56 8.32
CA ALA A 209 25.22 -0.88 6.99
C ALA A 209 25.01 0.29 6.00
N PRO A 210 25.79 0.35 4.90
CA PRO A 210 25.56 1.34 3.85
C PRO A 210 24.15 1.25 3.25
N LEU A 211 23.52 2.41 3.02
CA LEU A 211 22.16 2.48 2.49
C LEU A 211 22.11 1.97 1.04
N PRO A 212 21.36 0.89 0.75
CA PRO A 212 21.29 0.32 -0.60
C PRO A 212 20.62 1.26 -1.62
N PHE A 213 19.84 2.23 -1.15
CA PHE A 213 19.09 3.16 -2.00
C PHE A 213 19.28 4.64 -1.61
N ALA A 214 20.51 5.04 -1.28
CA ALA A 214 20.90 6.39 -0.81
C ALA A 214 20.55 7.57 -1.74
N GLY A 215 19.96 7.34 -2.92
CA GLY A 215 19.58 8.39 -3.87
C GLY A 215 18.28 8.10 -4.61
N ALA A 216 17.43 7.21 -4.10
CA ALA A 216 16.15 6.92 -4.73
C ALA A 216 15.25 8.17 -4.72
N GLN A 217 15.14 8.83 -5.87
CA GLN A 217 14.18 9.89 -6.11
C GLN A 217 12.94 9.27 -6.76
N GLY A 218 11.75 9.67 -6.31
CA GLY A 218 10.49 9.25 -6.91
C GLY A 218 10.44 9.58 -8.41
N ARG A 219 9.53 8.94 -9.15
CA ARG A 219 9.38 9.14 -10.60
C ARG A 219 9.04 10.60 -10.89
N THR A 220 10.03 11.43 -11.20
CA THR A 220 9.82 12.76 -11.76
C THR A 220 9.71 12.63 -13.27
N SER A 221 8.81 13.39 -13.87
CA SER A 221 8.87 13.60 -15.32
C SER A 221 10.17 14.33 -15.59
N SER A 222 11.07 13.73 -16.38
CA SER A 222 12.27 14.43 -16.82
C SER A 222 11.84 15.73 -17.48
N PRO A 223 12.47 16.88 -17.16
CA PRO A 223 12.30 18.06 -17.99
C PRO A 223 12.75 17.66 -19.39
N VAL A 224 11.82 17.56 -20.33
CA VAL A 224 12.18 17.62 -21.74
C VAL A 224 12.72 19.03 -21.92
N ALA A 225 14.04 19.17 -21.97
CA ALA A 225 14.64 20.39 -22.47
C ALA A 225 13.99 20.67 -23.83
N PRO A 226 13.41 21.86 -24.07
CA PRO A 226 12.86 22.16 -25.38
C PRO A 226 13.98 21.98 -26.39
N ALA A 227 13.83 21.01 -27.31
CA ALA A 227 14.73 20.85 -28.44
C ALA A 227 14.57 22.09 -29.32
N GLY A 228 15.41 23.09 -29.08
CA GLY A 228 15.39 24.37 -29.80
C GLY A 228 15.36 25.57 -28.87
N ALA A 229 16.54 25.92 -28.34
CA ALA A 229 16.81 27.31 -28.01
C ALA A 229 16.80 28.12 -29.32
N MET A 230 15.61 28.54 -29.76
CA MET A 230 15.50 29.62 -30.74
C MET A 230 15.85 30.91 -30.00
N ALA A 231 17.06 31.39 -30.19
CA ALA A 231 17.45 32.76 -29.90
C ALA A 231 16.62 33.70 -30.81
N GLY A 232 15.38 33.97 -30.41
CA GLY A 232 14.54 35.02 -30.99
C GLY A 232 14.73 36.33 -30.21
N PRO A 233 14.62 37.50 -30.85
CA PRO A 233 14.83 38.77 -30.16
C PRO A 233 13.79 38.95 -29.03
N ARG A 234 14.26 39.34 -27.84
CA ARG A 234 13.41 39.85 -26.75
C ARG A 234 12.51 40.96 -27.29
N GLN A 235 11.20 40.83 -27.15
CA GLN A 235 10.28 41.92 -26.82
C GLN A 235 8.83 41.42 -26.69
N THR A 236 8.31 41.47 -25.47
CA THR A 236 7.02 42.07 -25.08
C THR A 236 6.80 41.80 -23.59
N MET A 237 6.66 42.87 -22.80
CA MET A 237 6.36 42.78 -21.38
C MET A 237 4.85 42.54 -21.20
N PRO A 238 4.40 41.60 -20.35
CA PRO A 238 2.97 41.30 -20.15
C PRO A 238 2.13 42.36 -19.40
N ARG A 239 2.54 43.62 -19.40
CA ARG A 239 1.87 44.68 -18.63
C ARG A 239 1.37 45.87 -19.46
N ASP A 240 1.16 45.64 -20.75
CA ASP A 240 0.45 46.56 -21.62
C ASP A 240 -0.99 46.04 -21.86
N HIS A 241 -1.83 46.18 -20.84
CA HIS A 241 -3.27 46.24 -21.03
C HIS A 241 -3.76 47.53 -20.38
N ALA A 242 -4.24 48.42 -21.25
CA ALA A 242 -4.84 49.71 -20.96
C ALA A 242 -6.16 49.57 -20.17
#